data_AF-A0A350I6L6-F1
#
_entry.id   AF-A0A350I6L6-F1
#
_cell.length_a   1.000
_cell.length_b   1.000
_cell.length_c   1.000
_cell.angle_alpha   90.00
_cell.angle_beta   90.00
_cell.angle_gamma   90.00
#
_symmetry.space_group_name_H-M   'P 1'
#
loop_
_entity.id
_entity.type
_entity.pdbx_description
1 polymer ?
#
loop_
_entity_poly.entity_id
_entity_poly.type
_entity_poly.pdbx_seq_one_letter_code
_entity_poly.pdbx_strand_id
1 'polypeptide(L)'
;MSQFVIFTDVYAVGHSRSAGAHRIATVLRKRNVSVQIIDLASRMTQVELSSVMEKYIDENTKYVGISNTFLNTRFEHSLFPNNYSLELIEKFKKEFGFKVILGGNRNSTDSIIKNDYLNCIDLI
;
A
#
# COMPACT_ATOMS: atom_id res chain seq x y z
N MET A 1 10.87 -13.14 -6.33
CA MET A 1 10.24 -11.88 -5.90
C MET A 1 9.15 -12.16 -4.87
N SER A 2 8.50 -11.14 -4.30
CA SER A 2 7.51 -11.31 -3.22
C SER A 2 6.10 -11.55 -3.77
N GLN A 3 5.38 -12.55 -3.21
CA GLN A 3 3.99 -12.81 -3.57
C GLN A 3 3.03 -11.76 -3.01
N PHE A 4 3.44 -11.09 -1.94
CA PHE A 4 2.68 -10.02 -1.29
C PHE A 4 3.58 -8.81 -1.06
N VAL A 5 3.19 -7.64 -1.57
CA VAL A 5 3.83 -6.36 -1.27
C VAL A 5 2.90 -5.53 -0.40
N ILE A 6 3.38 -4.97 0.71
CA ILE A 6 2.57 -4.15 1.62
C ILE A 6 3.17 -2.76 1.71
N PHE A 7 2.45 -1.76 1.23
CA PHE A 7 2.76 -0.35 1.44
C PHE A 7 2.18 0.11 2.79
N THR A 8 3.04 0.63 3.66
CA THR A 8 2.63 1.09 4.98
C THR A 8 3.39 2.34 5.41
N ASP A 9 2.85 3.02 6.41
CA ASP A 9 3.50 4.15 7.06
C ASP A 9 2.96 4.31 8.49
N VAL A 10 3.77 4.91 9.35
CA VAL A 10 3.33 5.44 10.64
C VAL A 10 3.82 6.88 10.77
N TYR A 11 2.87 7.81 10.69
CA TYR A 11 3.12 9.18 11.07
C TYR A 11 3.16 9.30 12.59
N ALA A 12 4.36 9.35 13.15
CA ALA A 12 4.62 9.77 14.52
C ALA A 12 5.92 10.57 14.56
N VAL A 13 6.04 11.51 15.50
CA VAL A 13 7.31 12.20 15.77
C VAL A 13 8.31 11.16 16.29
N GLY A 14 9.36 10.88 15.52
CA GLY A 14 10.34 9.82 15.79
C GLY A 14 10.36 8.71 14.72
N HIS A 15 11.15 7.65 14.92
CA HIS A 15 11.17 6.47 14.05
C HIS A 15 10.12 5.47 14.54
N SER A 16 8.97 5.41 13.86
CA SER A 16 7.89 4.47 14.17
C SER A 16 7.58 3.59 12.96
N ARG A 17 7.14 2.35 13.20
CA ARG A 17 6.74 1.39 12.16
C ARG A 17 5.36 0.83 12.44
N SER A 18 4.66 0.43 11.37
CA SER A 18 3.30 -0.07 11.46
C SER A 18 3.28 -1.48 12.03
N ALA A 19 2.85 -1.63 13.28
CA ALA A 19 2.72 -2.95 13.89
C ALA A 19 1.78 -3.87 13.08
N GLY A 20 0.75 -3.32 12.44
CA GLY A 20 -0.24 -4.08 11.66
C GLY A 20 0.36 -4.75 10.43
N ALA A 21 1.06 -3.98 9.58
CA ALA A 21 1.69 -4.51 8.37
C ALA A 21 2.73 -5.58 8.70
N HIS A 22 3.56 -5.34 9.72
CA HIS A 22 4.56 -6.29 10.18
C HIS A 22 3.95 -7.56 10.80
N ARG A 23 2.81 -7.45 11.50
CA ARG A 23 2.09 -8.61 12.02
C ARG A 23 1.53 -9.48 10.89
N ILE A 24 0.92 -8.86 9.88
CA ILE A 24 0.42 -9.57 8.68
C ILE A 24 1.57 -10.31 7.99
N ALA A 25 2.68 -9.61 7.72
CA ALA A 25 3.85 -10.22 7.09
C ALA A 25 4.39 -11.40 7.90
N THR A 26 4.44 -11.30 9.23
CA THR A 26 4.86 -12.41 10.10
C THR A 26 3.96 -13.63 9.94
N VAL A 27 2.64 -13.42 9.92
CA VAL A 27 1.64 -14.49 9.82
C VAL A 27 1.65 -15.15 8.44
N LEU A 28 1.88 -14.38 7.38
CA LEU A 28 2.01 -14.88 6.00
C LEU A 28 3.33 -15.63 5.78
N ARG A 29 4.45 -15.10 6.27
CA ARG A 29 5.76 -15.75 6.16
C ARG A 29 5.80 -17.10 6.88
N LYS A 30 5.09 -17.24 8.02
CA LYS A 30 4.90 -18.54 8.70
C LYS A 30 4.16 -19.59 7.86
N ARG A 31 3.48 -19.18 6.79
CA ARG A 31 2.80 -20.04 5.81
C ARG A 31 3.56 -20.10 4.49
N ASN A 32 4.86 -19.82 4.51
CA ASN A 32 5.75 -19.82 3.33
C ASN A 32 5.33 -18.85 2.21
N VAL A 33 4.58 -17.79 2.54
CA VAL A 33 4.28 -16.71 1.60
C VAL A 33 5.41 -15.68 1.67
N SER A 34 6.00 -15.35 0.52
CA SER A 34 7.00 -14.28 0.45
C SER A 34 6.33 -12.91 0.54
N VAL A 35 6.80 -12.07 1.48
CA VAL A 35 6.21 -10.76 1.76
C VAL A 35 7.28 -9.68 1.78
N GLN A 36 7.08 -8.60 1.02
CA GLN A 36 7.84 -7.37 1.10
C GLN A 36 7.02 -6.29 1.81
N ILE A 37 7.62 -5.59 2.76
CA ILE A 37 7.02 -4.39 3.37
C ILE A 37 7.78 -3.17 2.86
N ILE A 38 7.04 -2.17 2.40
CA ILE A 38 7.55 -0.86 2.00
C ILE A 38 7.05 0.15 3.04
N ASP A 39 7.92 0.45 4.01
CA ASP A 39 7.70 1.49 5.02
C ASP A 39 7.92 2.88 4.42
N LEU A 40 7.30 3.89 5.04
CA LEU A 40 7.41 5.30 4.65
C LEU A 40 6.97 5.57 3.21
N ALA A 41 6.13 4.71 2.65
CA ALA A 41 5.65 4.88 1.28
C ALA A 41 5.04 6.28 1.10
N SER A 42 4.32 6.80 2.13
CA SER A 42 3.72 8.14 2.18
C SER A 42 4.65 9.28 1.78
N ARG A 43 5.96 9.10 2.01
CA ARG A 43 6.99 10.13 1.85
C ARG A 43 7.71 10.08 0.52
N MET A 44 7.41 9.08 -0.30
CA MET A 44 8.01 8.92 -1.61
C MET A 44 7.38 9.90 -2.59
N THR A 45 8.21 10.53 -3.42
CA THR A 45 7.78 11.20 -4.64
C THR A 45 7.25 10.18 -5.66
N GLN A 46 6.59 10.64 -6.72
CA GLN A 46 6.15 9.77 -7.81
C GLN A 46 7.29 8.94 -8.41
N VAL A 47 8.46 9.55 -8.60
CA VAL A 47 9.64 8.88 -9.17
C VAL A 47 10.16 7.80 -8.21
N GLU A 48 10.30 8.14 -6.93
CA GLU A 48 10.75 7.18 -5.91
C GLU A 48 9.77 6.01 -5.75
N LEU A 49 8.47 6.29 -5.73
CA LEU A 49 7.45 5.25 -5.64
C LEU A 49 7.48 4.34 -6.87
N SER A 50 7.57 4.91 -8.09
CA SER A 50 7.69 4.13 -9.32
C SER A 50 8.91 3.20 -9.26
N SER A 51 10.09 3.71 -8.91
CA SER A 51 11.31 2.90 -8.81
C SER A 51 11.21 1.81 -7.74
N VAL A 52 10.53 2.08 -6.62
CA VAL A 52 10.26 1.07 -5.58
C VAL A 52 9.29 0.01 -6.10
N MET A 53 8.24 0.39 -6.82
CA MET A 53 7.29 -0.55 -7.41
C MET A 53 7.96 -1.43 -8.47
N GLU A 54 8.75 -0.85 -9.38
CA GLU A 54 9.54 -1.57 -10.40
C GLU A 54 10.48 -2.61 -9.78
N LYS A 55 11.00 -2.33 -8.58
CA LYS A 55 11.93 -3.22 -7.89
C LYS A 55 11.25 -4.42 -7.23
N TYR A 56 10.03 -4.26 -6.73
CA TYR A 56 9.41 -5.24 -5.83
C TYR A 56 8.11 -5.84 -6.35
N ILE A 57 7.51 -5.27 -7.39
CA ILE A 57 6.30 -5.76 -8.05
C ILE A 57 6.68 -6.31 -9.42
N ASP A 58 6.24 -7.53 -9.68
CA ASP A 58 6.47 -8.29 -10.90
C ASP A 58 5.31 -9.28 -11.12
N GLU A 59 5.42 -10.14 -12.13
CA GLU A 59 4.44 -11.18 -12.45
C GLU A 59 4.22 -12.23 -11.34
N ASN A 60 5.12 -12.32 -10.35
CA ASN A 60 4.96 -13.21 -9.20
C ASN A 60 4.13 -12.59 -8.08
N THR A 61 3.88 -11.28 -8.14
CA THR A 61 3.12 -10.53 -7.15
C THR A 61 1.63 -10.84 -7.31
N LYS A 62 1.01 -11.39 -6.26
CA LYS A 62 -0.42 -11.75 -6.25
C LYS A 62 -1.27 -10.71 -5.55
N TYR A 63 -0.70 -10.06 -4.54
CA TYR A 63 -1.41 -9.11 -3.69
C TYR A 63 -0.56 -7.88 -3.39
N VAL A 64 -1.20 -6.72 -3.46
CA VAL A 64 -0.66 -5.45 -3.00
C VAL A 64 -1.56 -4.94 -1.87
N GLY A 65 -1.00 -4.86 -0.67
CA GLY A 65 -1.66 -4.34 0.52
C GLY A 65 -1.39 -2.85 0.69
N ILE A 66 -2.43 -2.06 0.94
CA ILE A 66 -2.36 -0.62 1.14
C ILE A 66 -2.90 -0.30 2.53
N SER A 67 -2.13 0.44 3.33
CA SER A 67 -2.60 0.88 4.65
C SER A 67 -3.62 2.00 4.54
N ASN A 68 -4.81 1.85 5.11
CA ASN A 68 -5.80 2.95 5.14
C ASN A 68 -5.37 4.17 5.98
N THR A 69 -4.30 4.06 6.76
CA THR A 69 -3.67 5.21 7.43
C THR A 69 -3.33 6.30 6.43
N PHE A 70 -3.06 5.90 5.19
CA PHE A 70 -2.83 6.76 4.05
C PHE A 70 -4.02 7.63 3.61
N LEU A 71 -5.25 7.22 3.91
CA LEU A 71 -6.47 7.91 3.46
C LEU A 71 -6.85 9.09 4.37
N ASN A 72 -6.05 9.35 5.40
CA ASN A 72 -6.31 10.41 6.35
C ASN A 72 -5.78 11.75 5.84
N THR A 73 -6.69 12.62 5.43
CA THR A 73 -6.41 13.99 4.95
C THR A 73 -5.82 14.91 6.03
N ARG A 74 -5.74 14.48 7.30
CA ARG A 74 -5.05 15.23 8.36
C ARG A 74 -3.54 15.35 8.16
N PHE A 75 -2.97 14.59 7.22
CA PHE A 75 -1.55 14.66 6.90
C PHE A 75 -1.39 15.29 5.52
N GLU A 76 -0.93 16.54 5.47
CA GLU A 76 -0.65 17.33 4.25
C GLU A 76 0.37 16.66 3.29
N HIS A 77 1.01 15.58 3.73
CA HIS A 77 1.95 14.75 2.96
C HIS A 77 1.57 13.27 2.96
N SER A 78 0.28 12.94 3.07
CA SER A 78 -0.16 11.58 2.79
C SER A 78 0.11 11.25 1.31
N LEU A 79 0.40 9.99 0.98
CA LEU A 79 0.75 9.53 -0.39
C LEU A 79 -0.38 9.74 -1.42
N PHE A 80 -1.59 9.94 -0.91
CA PHE A 80 -2.84 9.62 -1.57
C PHE A 80 -3.87 10.77 -1.70
N PRO A 81 -3.65 12.00 -1.18
CA PRO A 81 -4.25 13.21 -1.73
C PRO A 81 -3.66 13.59 -3.10
N ASN A 82 -2.56 12.95 -3.52
CA ASN A 82 -1.92 13.17 -4.80
C ASN A 82 -2.24 11.99 -5.73
N ASN A 83 -2.93 12.24 -6.85
CA ASN A 83 -3.49 11.20 -7.75
C ASN A 83 -2.48 10.19 -8.31
N TYR A 84 -1.17 10.50 -8.32
CA TYR A 84 -0.16 9.67 -8.99
C TYR A 84 0.01 8.27 -8.38
N SER A 85 -0.23 8.10 -7.08
CA SER A 85 -0.04 6.80 -6.42
C SER A 85 -1.12 5.80 -6.84
N LEU A 86 -2.36 6.27 -6.98
CA LEU A 86 -3.46 5.52 -7.59
C LEU A 86 -3.15 5.17 -9.05
N GLU A 87 -2.73 6.15 -9.85
CA GLU A 87 -2.37 5.94 -11.26
C GLU A 87 -1.26 4.89 -11.41
N LEU A 88 -0.24 4.92 -10.55
CA LEU A 88 0.83 3.92 -10.54
C LEU A 88 0.31 2.54 -10.12
N ILE A 89 -0.52 2.45 -9.08
CA ILE A 89 -1.13 1.18 -8.67
C ILE A 89 -1.97 0.60 -9.80
N GLU A 90 -2.80 1.41 -10.46
CA GLU A 90 -3.60 0.96 -11.61
C GLU A 90 -2.74 0.51 -12.78
N LYS A 91 -1.69 1.27 -13.12
CA LYS A 91 -0.73 0.92 -14.18
C LYS A 91 -0.14 -0.47 -13.91
N PHE A 92 0.44 -0.66 -12.72
CA PHE A 92 1.08 -1.91 -12.34
C PHE A 92 0.07 -3.06 -12.19
N LYS A 93 -1.16 -2.77 -11.74
CA LYS A 93 -2.24 -3.75 -11.65
C LYS A 93 -2.62 -4.26 -13.04
N LYS A 94 -2.74 -3.37 -14.03
CA LYS A 94 -3.01 -3.72 -15.43
C LYS A 94 -1.86 -4.53 -16.04
N GLU A 95 -0.62 -4.21 -15.67
CA GLU A 95 0.58 -4.87 -16.19
C GLU A 95 0.79 -6.27 -15.60
N PHE A 96 0.63 -6.44 -14.28
CA PHE A 96 1.01 -7.68 -13.57
C PHE A 96 -0.18 -8.49 -13.02
N GLY A 97 -1.40 -7.94 -13.02
CA GLY A 97 -2.62 -8.68 -12.68
C GLY A 97 -2.80 -9.03 -11.19
N PHE A 98 -2.14 -8.32 -10.27
CA PHE A 98 -2.33 -8.53 -8.83
C PHE A 98 -3.67 -7.98 -8.31
N LYS A 99 -4.06 -8.41 -7.11
CA LYS A 99 -5.19 -7.85 -6.37
C LYS A 99 -4.76 -6.79 -5.36
N VAL A 100 -5.55 -5.74 -5.19
CA VAL A 100 -5.29 -4.66 -4.23
C VAL A 100 -6.18 -4.84 -2.99
N ILE A 101 -5.55 -4.87 -1.81
CA ILE A 101 -6.22 -5.05 -0.52
C ILE A 101 -6.00 -3.79 0.32
N LEU A 102 -7.07 -3.21 0.85
CA LEU A 102 -7.00 -2.10 1.80
C LEU A 102 -7.15 -2.60 3.25
N GLY A 103 -6.32 -2.12 4.17
CA GLY A 103 -6.45 -2.47 5.59
C GLY A 103 -5.86 -1.46 6.58
N GLY A 104 -6.35 -1.47 7.81
CA GLY A 104 -5.84 -0.66 8.93
C GLY A 104 -6.96 -0.07 9.78
N ASN A 105 -6.63 0.79 10.75
CA ASN A 105 -7.56 1.21 11.82
C ASN A 105 -8.24 2.58 11.58
N ARG A 106 -8.00 3.25 10.44
CA ARG A 106 -8.50 4.62 10.21
C ARG A 106 -9.73 4.70 9.28
N ASN A 107 -10.53 3.64 9.24
CA ASN A 107 -11.74 3.58 8.44
C ASN A 107 -12.83 4.54 8.97
N SER A 108 -13.01 5.68 8.33
CA SER A 108 -14.37 6.10 7.97
C SER A 108 -14.56 5.78 6.49
N THR A 109 -15.65 5.07 6.14
CA THR A 109 -16.03 4.70 4.77
C THR A 109 -16.02 5.90 3.83
N ASP A 110 -16.31 7.10 4.36
CA ASP A 110 -16.27 8.38 3.66
C ASP A 110 -14.91 8.72 3.04
N SER A 111 -13.80 8.34 3.69
CA SER A 111 -12.44 8.61 3.17
C SER A 111 -12.06 7.71 2.00
N ILE A 112 -12.61 6.50 1.95
CA ILE A 112 -12.42 5.56 0.84
C ILE A 112 -13.23 6.02 -0.37
N ILE A 113 -14.48 6.45 -0.13
CA ILE A 113 -15.40 6.93 -1.17
C ILE A 113 -14.93 8.26 -1.75
N LYS A 114 -14.49 9.22 -0.93
CA LYS A 114 -14.08 10.56 -1.39
C LYS A 114 -12.83 10.58 -2.28
N ASN A 115 -12.03 9.52 -2.26
CA ASN A 115 -10.77 9.47 -2.99
C ASN A 115 -10.76 8.36 -4.06
N ASP A 116 -11.93 7.91 -4.53
CA ASP A 116 -12.10 6.95 -5.65
C ASP A 116 -11.40 5.58 -5.51
N TYR A 117 -10.93 5.20 -4.32
CA TYR A 117 -10.26 3.91 -4.09
C TYR A 117 -11.15 2.69 -4.38
N LEU A 118 -12.46 2.87 -4.39
CA LEU A 118 -13.41 1.79 -4.71
C LEU A 118 -13.15 1.19 -6.10
N ASN A 119 -12.61 1.95 -7.04
CA ASN A 119 -12.31 1.45 -8.39
C ASN A 119 -11.03 0.62 -8.45
N CYS A 120 -10.11 0.84 -7.50
CA CYS A 120 -8.81 0.17 -7.45
C CYS A 120 -8.80 -1.05 -6.53
N ILE A 121 -9.59 -1.02 -5.46
CA ILE A 121 -9.64 -2.07 -4.42
C ILE A 121 -10.42 -3.27 -4.93
N ASP A 122 -9.84 -4.45 -4.79
CA ASP A 122 -10.56 -5.70 -4.97
C ASP A 122 -11.19 -6.07 -3.62
N LEU A 123 -12.52 -5.97 -3.54
CA LEU A 123 -13.27 -6.53 -2.40
C LEU A 123 -13.04 -8.05 -2.40
N ILE A 124 -12.44 -8.56 -1.33
CA ILE A 124 -12.23 -10.00 -1.09
C ILE A 124 -13.25 -10.47 -0.06
#